data_AF-A0A6J6V8X2-F1
#
_entry.id   AF-A0A6J6V8X2-F1
#
_cell.length_a   1.000
_cell.length_b   1.000
_cell.length_c   1.000
_cell.angle_alpha   90.00
_cell.angle_beta   90.00
_cell.angle_gamma   90.00
#
_symmetry.space_group_name_H-M   'P 1'
#
loop_
_entity.id
_entity.type
_entity.pdbx_description
1 polymer ?
#
loop_
_entity_poly.entity_id
_entity_poly.type
_entity_poly.pdbx_seq_one_letter_code
_entity_poly.pdbx_strand_id
1 'polypeptide(L)'
;MWLCRTSALREIHGFDTSLNVGEDVDAVWRLDKAGWQCRYQPNASCTHEPRNSVKELVNQRISYGTSAATLAKKHRGALAPVRVSGFSAVIWALIVAGFPGIGALVGFGTVVALARKLRATPDAPREALRLAGLGNLHAGRSIASAITRVWWPLAVVLALVSRRARVVLLASAVIPSMYEWWKNRPSIDPLRYTALRALDDGAYGVGVWKGVLREKSADALIPDLTSWPKNAR
;
A
#
# COMPACT_ATOMS: atom_id res chain seq x y z
N MET A 1 18.07 -2.93 10.20
CA MET A 1 19.46 -3.11 9.75
C MET A 1 19.43 -3.79 8.39
N TRP A 2 20.24 -3.34 7.43
CA TRP A 2 20.44 -4.03 6.16
C TRP A 2 21.92 -4.39 6.03
N LEU A 3 22.19 -5.62 5.61
CA LEU A 3 23.52 -6.10 5.26
C LEU A 3 23.56 -6.30 3.75
N CYS A 4 24.55 -5.70 3.10
CA CYS A 4 24.73 -5.81 1.66
C CYS A 4 26.16 -6.20 1.34
N ARG A 5 26.33 -7.03 0.30
CA ARG A 5 27.66 -7.33 -0.23
C ARG A 5 28.26 -6.04 -0.78
N THR A 6 29.51 -5.75 -0.42
CA THR A 6 30.22 -4.56 -0.91
C THR A 6 30.34 -4.56 -2.43
N SER A 7 30.53 -5.73 -3.05
CA SER A 7 30.53 -5.88 -4.51
C SER A 7 29.20 -5.48 -5.15
N ALA A 8 28.07 -5.88 -4.55
CA ALA A 8 26.74 -5.55 -5.04
C ALA A 8 26.47 -4.03 -4.98
N LEU A 9 26.87 -3.37 -3.89
CA LEU A 9 26.78 -1.90 -3.80
C LEU A 9 27.67 -1.19 -4.82
N ARG A 10 28.89 -1.69 -5.09
CA ARG A 10 29.77 -1.12 -6.10
C ARG A 10 29.21 -1.26 -7.51
N GLU A 11 28.58 -2.40 -7.82
CA GLU A 11 27.96 -2.67 -9.11
C GLU A 11 26.85 -1.67 -9.45
N ILE A 12 26.03 -1.29 -8.45
CA ILE A 12 25.00 -0.27 -8.65
C ILE A 12 25.53 1.17 -8.49
N HIS A 13 26.84 1.38 -8.33
CA HIS A 13 27.48 2.68 -8.06
C HIS A 13 27.05 3.35 -6.74
N GLY A 14 26.72 2.56 -5.72
CA GLY A 14 26.37 3.05 -4.38
C GLY A 14 24.98 3.68 -4.29
N PHE A 15 24.77 4.50 -3.25
CA PHE A 15 23.53 5.28 -3.08
C PHE A 15 23.52 6.46 -4.05
N ASP A 16 22.33 6.79 -4.57
CA ASP A 16 22.17 7.96 -5.41
C ASP A 16 22.20 9.22 -4.53
N THR A 17 23.29 9.98 -4.63
CA THR A 17 23.52 11.19 -3.83
C THR A 17 22.58 12.35 -4.18
N SER A 18 21.79 12.24 -5.26
CA SER A 18 20.73 13.20 -5.58
C SER A 18 19.49 13.01 -4.68
N LEU A 19 19.39 11.89 -3.96
CA LEU A 19 18.26 11.59 -3.09
C LEU A 19 18.61 11.88 -1.64
N ASN A 20 17.91 12.85 -1.05
CA ASN A 20 18.00 13.12 0.39
C ASN A 20 17.10 12.20 1.23
N VAL A 21 16.14 11.52 0.58
CA VAL A 21 15.18 10.61 1.20
C VAL A 21 14.80 9.54 0.17
N GLY A 22 14.75 8.28 0.60
CA GLY A 22 14.36 7.15 -0.24
C GLY A 22 15.50 6.57 -1.09
N GLU A 23 16.73 7.02 -0.83
CA GLU A 23 17.97 6.49 -1.40
C GLU A 23 18.15 4.99 -1.12
N ASP A 24 17.69 4.54 0.04
CA ASP A 24 17.68 3.14 0.45
C ASP A 24 16.74 2.29 -0.40
N VAL A 25 15.51 2.76 -0.63
CA VAL A 25 14.52 2.12 -1.50
C VAL A 25 15.00 2.09 -2.95
N ASP A 26 15.56 3.20 -3.44
CA ASP A 26 16.16 3.28 -4.77
C ASP A 26 17.29 2.26 -4.97
N ALA A 27 18.19 2.14 -3.98
CA ALA A 27 19.29 1.17 -4.01
C ALA A 27 18.77 -0.28 -4.06
N VAL A 28 17.73 -0.61 -3.27
CA VAL A 28 17.13 -1.95 -3.28
C VAL A 28 16.54 -2.29 -4.66
N TRP A 29 15.86 -1.37 -5.33
CA TRP A 29 15.34 -1.62 -6.67
C TRP A 29 16.42 -1.68 -7.75
N ARG A 30 17.48 -0.87 -7.64
CA ARG A 30 18.64 -1.00 -8.55
C ARG A 30 19.34 -2.34 -8.39
N LEU A 31 19.45 -2.86 -7.15
CA LEU A 31 19.97 -4.20 -6.89
C LEU A 31 19.10 -5.31 -7.48
N ASP A 32 17.78 -5.24 -7.26
CA ASP A 32 16.83 -6.19 -7.86
C ASP A 32 16.93 -6.18 -9.39
N LYS A 33 17.00 -5.00 -10.00
CA LYS A 33 17.19 -4.83 -11.45
C LYS A 33 18.53 -5.37 -11.95
N ALA A 34 19.57 -5.34 -11.12
CA ALA A 34 20.88 -5.95 -11.40
C ALA A 34 20.92 -7.47 -11.14
N GLY A 35 19.79 -8.08 -10.74
CA GLY A 35 19.68 -9.53 -10.51
C GLY A 35 20.12 -9.97 -9.10
N TRP A 36 20.41 -9.04 -8.19
CA TRP A 36 20.68 -9.37 -6.81
C TRP A 36 19.39 -9.69 -6.06
N GLN A 37 19.47 -10.64 -5.13
CA GLN A 37 18.33 -11.05 -4.32
C GLN A 37 18.33 -10.32 -2.97
N CYS A 38 17.18 -9.73 -2.64
CA CYS A 38 16.91 -9.19 -1.30
C CYS A 38 16.18 -10.23 -0.46
N ARG A 39 16.73 -10.60 0.70
CA ARG A 39 16.14 -11.58 1.63
C ARG A 39 15.81 -10.91 2.97
N TYR A 40 14.54 -11.03 3.38
CA TYR A 40 14.12 -10.68 4.74
C TYR A 40 14.66 -11.71 5.74
N GLN A 41 15.34 -11.25 6.80
CA GLN A 41 15.84 -12.09 7.89
C GLN A 41 15.09 -11.73 9.19
N PRO A 42 14.03 -12.47 9.57
CA PRO A 42 13.21 -12.14 10.74
C PRO A 42 13.96 -12.20 12.07
N ASN A 43 15.05 -12.98 12.14
CA ASN A 43 15.84 -13.13 13.38
C ASN A 43 16.87 -12.01 13.58
N ALA A 44 17.09 -11.15 12.59
CA ALA A 44 17.99 -10.02 12.71
C ALA A 44 17.20 -8.80 13.20
N SER A 45 17.48 -8.35 14.42
CA SER A 45 16.87 -7.16 15.02
C SER A 45 17.89 -6.06 15.25
N CYS A 46 17.42 -4.82 15.23
CA CYS A 46 18.19 -3.66 15.66
C CYS A 46 17.26 -2.69 16.38
N THR A 47 17.74 -2.03 17.41
CA THR A 47 17.03 -0.95 18.08
C THR A 47 17.23 0.35 17.30
N HIS A 48 16.18 1.17 17.25
CA HIS A 48 16.26 2.53 16.73
C HIS A 48 15.57 3.45 17.74
N GLU A 49 16.09 4.66 17.88
CA GLU A 49 15.42 5.67 18.70
C GLU A 49 14.23 6.25 17.92
N PRO A 50 13.01 6.18 18.48
CA PRO A 50 11.86 6.81 17.85
C PRO A 50 11.91 8.34 17.99
N ARG A 51 11.04 9.03 17.27
CA ARG A 51 10.83 10.47 17.47
C ARG A 51 10.19 10.71 18.83
N ASN A 52 10.61 11.78 19.52
CA ASN A 52 10.19 12.07 20.89
C ASN A 52 8.92 12.94 20.96
N SER A 53 8.45 13.44 19.81
CA SER A 53 7.22 14.23 19.72
C SER A 53 6.39 13.90 18.49
N VAL A 54 5.09 14.16 18.57
CA VAL A 54 4.15 14.04 17.44
C VAL A 54 4.57 14.96 16.28
N LYS A 55 5.09 16.15 16.58
CA LYS A 55 5.58 17.10 15.56
C LYS A 55 6.76 16.51 14.77
N GLU A 56 7.73 15.91 15.45
CA GLU A 56 8.87 15.27 14.79
C GLU A 56 8.44 14.05 13.97
N LEU A 57 7.51 13.24 14.48
CA LEU A 57 6.91 12.13 13.74
C LEU A 57 6.25 12.61 12.44
N VAL A 58 5.40 13.65 12.52
CA VAL A 58 4.73 14.24 11.35
C VAL A 58 5.74 14.76 10.34
N ASN A 59 6.76 15.49 10.79
CA ASN A 59 7.82 16.01 9.90
C ASN A 59 8.57 14.87 9.21
N GLN A 60 8.87 13.78 9.93
CA GLN A 60 9.52 12.60 9.35
C GLN A 60 8.63 11.93 8.30
N ARG A 61 7.33 11.77 8.56
CA ARG A 61 6.39 11.18 7.59
C ARG A 61 6.18 12.03 6.36
N ILE A 62 6.09 13.35 6.51
CA ILE A 62 6.07 14.29 5.38
C ILE A 62 7.34 14.10 4.56
N SER A 63 8.51 14.08 5.20
CA SER A 63 9.80 13.88 4.53
C SER A 63 9.81 12.61 3.68
N TYR A 64 9.37 11.48 4.26
CA TYR A 64 9.27 10.19 3.56
C TYR A 64 8.29 10.24 2.38
N GLY A 65 7.15 10.93 2.52
CA GLY A 65 6.22 11.09 1.40
C GLY A 65 6.83 11.85 0.21
N THR A 66 7.74 12.81 0.45
CA THR A 66 8.30 13.64 -0.63
C THR A 66 9.17 12.87 -1.62
N SER A 67 9.68 11.69 -1.27
CA SER A 67 10.47 10.85 -2.18
C SER A 67 9.61 10.07 -3.16
N ALA A 68 8.31 9.89 -2.90
CA ALA A 68 7.43 9.01 -3.67
C ALA A 68 7.40 9.36 -5.17
N ALA A 69 7.24 10.64 -5.53
CA ALA A 69 7.19 11.06 -6.93
C ALA A 69 8.55 10.93 -7.64
N THR A 70 9.64 11.29 -6.97
CA THR A 70 11.00 11.17 -7.51
C THR A 70 11.34 9.70 -7.76
N LEU A 71 11.02 8.83 -6.80
CA LEU A 71 11.21 7.39 -6.91
C LEU A 71 10.31 6.76 -7.98
N ALA A 72 9.06 7.19 -8.12
CA ALA A 72 8.15 6.70 -9.15
C ALA A 72 8.63 7.04 -10.58
N LYS A 73 9.28 8.20 -10.77
CA LYS A 73 9.95 8.55 -12.03
C LYS A 73 11.13 7.64 -12.35
N LYS A 74 11.99 7.37 -11.34
CA LYS A 74 13.17 6.52 -11.49
C LYS A 74 12.79 5.06 -11.74
N HIS A 75 11.74 4.59 -11.06
CA HIS A 75 11.29 3.20 -11.06
C HIS A 75 9.80 3.12 -11.40
N ARG A 76 9.48 3.27 -12.70
CA ARG A 76 8.09 3.28 -13.17
C ARG A 76 7.31 2.04 -12.71
N GLY A 77 6.16 2.28 -12.09
CA GLY A 77 5.28 1.25 -11.57
C GLY A 77 5.69 0.64 -10.22
N ALA A 78 6.88 0.95 -9.69
CA ALA A 78 7.35 0.41 -8.40
C ALA A 78 6.61 0.98 -7.18
N LEU A 79 5.98 2.16 -7.33
CA LEU A 79 5.36 2.97 -6.28
C LEU A 79 3.86 3.15 -6.40
N ALA A 80 3.17 2.20 -7.04
CA ALA A 80 1.71 2.23 -7.07
C ALA A 80 1.13 2.25 -5.64
N PRO A 81 0.24 3.20 -5.29
CA PRO A 81 -0.32 3.33 -3.95
C PRO A 81 -1.21 2.14 -3.57
N VAL A 82 -1.71 1.42 -4.57
CA VAL A 82 -2.42 0.17 -4.42
C VAL A 82 -2.09 -0.75 -5.60
N ARG A 83 -1.88 -2.04 -5.31
CA ARG A 83 -1.74 -3.12 -6.30
C ARG A 83 -2.81 -4.16 -6.07
N VAL A 84 -3.80 -4.22 -6.95
CA VAL A 84 -4.94 -5.15 -6.84
C VAL A 84 -5.34 -5.68 -8.21
N SER A 85 -5.96 -6.86 -8.26
CA SER A 85 -6.50 -7.35 -9.53
C SER A 85 -7.61 -6.43 -10.05
N GLY A 86 -7.76 -6.32 -11.37
CA GLY A 86 -8.87 -5.58 -11.98
C GLY A 86 -10.25 -6.04 -11.48
N PHE A 87 -10.45 -7.34 -11.24
CA PHE A 87 -11.69 -7.86 -10.65
C PHE A 87 -11.93 -7.34 -9.23
N SER A 88 -10.91 -7.36 -8.37
CA SER A 88 -11.02 -6.81 -7.02
C SER A 88 -11.30 -5.30 -7.04
N ALA A 89 -10.69 -4.57 -7.98
CA ALA A 89 -11.00 -3.15 -8.16
C ALA A 89 -12.47 -2.93 -8.54
N VAL A 90 -13.02 -3.72 -9.47
CA VAL A 90 -14.45 -3.67 -9.84
C VAL A 90 -15.35 -4.01 -8.66
N ILE A 91 -15.05 -5.08 -7.92
CA ILE A 91 -15.84 -5.48 -6.73
C ILE A 91 -15.89 -4.35 -5.71
N TRP A 92 -14.75 -3.78 -5.36
CA TRP A 92 -14.68 -2.68 -4.39
C TRP A 92 -15.29 -1.39 -4.93
N ALA A 93 -15.15 -1.08 -6.22
CA ALA A 93 -15.82 0.05 -6.84
C ALA A 93 -17.36 -0.10 -6.77
N LEU A 94 -17.90 -1.29 -7.03
CA LEU A 94 -19.34 -1.57 -6.91
C LEU A 94 -19.84 -1.44 -5.46
N ILE A 95 -19.07 -1.95 -4.49
CA ILE A 95 -19.39 -1.78 -3.05
C ILE A 95 -19.38 -0.29 -2.70
N VAL A 96 -18.34 0.43 -3.10
CA VAL A 96 -18.20 1.87 -2.90
C VAL A 96 -19.25 2.66 -3.65
N ALA A 97 -19.83 2.16 -4.75
CA ALA A 97 -20.89 2.81 -5.54
C ALA A 97 -22.32 2.48 -5.07
N GLY A 98 -22.52 1.39 -4.32
CA GLY A 98 -23.80 1.08 -3.67
C GLY A 98 -24.46 -0.18 -4.14
N PHE A 99 -23.70 -0.99 -4.86
CA PHE A 99 -24.17 -2.22 -5.48
C PHE A 99 -23.44 -3.43 -4.89
N PRO A 100 -23.49 -3.66 -3.56
CA PRO A 100 -22.75 -4.76 -2.94
C PRO A 100 -23.21 -6.13 -3.45
N GLY A 101 -24.49 -6.28 -3.84
CA GLY A 101 -24.99 -7.51 -4.47
C GLY A 101 -24.33 -7.82 -5.82
N ILE A 102 -24.13 -6.80 -6.67
CA ILE A 102 -23.41 -6.96 -7.94
C ILE A 102 -21.93 -7.24 -7.67
N GLY A 103 -21.33 -6.56 -6.68
CA GLY A 103 -19.96 -6.86 -6.24
C GLY A 103 -19.80 -8.31 -5.76
N ALA A 104 -20.77 -8.83 -5.01
CA ALA A 104 -20.78 -10.23 -4.57
C ALA A 104 -20.93 -11.20 -5.75
N LEU A 105 -21.75 -10.89 -6.74
CA LEU A 105 -21.89 -11.70 -7.96
C LEU A 105 -20.58 -11.74 -8.77
N VAL A 106 -19.91 -10.60 -8.96
CA VAL A 106 -18.58 -10.56 -9.60
C VAL A 106 -17.58 -11.37 -8.77
N GLY A 107 -17.59 -11.22 -7.44
CA GLY A 107 -16.76 -12.01 -6.53
C GLY A 107 -17.00 -13.52 -6.67
N PHE A 108 -18.25 -13.96 -6.72
CA PHE A 108 -18.60 -15.36 -6.96
C PHE A 108 -18.06 -15.84 -8.31
N GLY A 109 -18.18 -15.04 -9.37
CA GLY A 109 -17.58 -15.33 -10.67
C GLY A 109 -16.05 -15.54 -10.59
N THR A 110 -15.34 -14.74 -9.79
CA THR A 110 -13.89 -14.93 -9.57
C THR A 110 -13.56 -16.22 -8.83
N VAL A 111 -14.39 -16.62 -7.84
CA VAL A 111 -14.24 -17.90 -7.12
C VAL A 111 -14.41 -19.07 -8.09
N VAL A 112 -15.47 -19.06 -8.90
CA VAL A 112 -15.73 -20.11 -9.89
C VAL A 112 -14.60 -20.21 -10.92
N ALA A 113 -14.13 -19.08 -11.44
CA ALA A 113 -13.01 -19.03 -12.38
C ALA A 113 -11.71 -19.58 -11.76
N LEU A 114 -11.44 -19.25 -10.49
CA LEU A 114 -10.27 -19.74 -9.77
C LEU A 114 -10.38 -21.25 -9.47
N ALA A 115 -11.55 -21.74 -9.05
CA ALA A 115 -11.78 -23.17 -8.81
C ALA A 115 -11.52 -24.01 -10.07
N ARG A 116 -11.93 -23.53 -11.25
CA ARG A 116 -11.64 -24.19 -12.54
C ARG A 116 -10.15 -24.25 -12.86
N LYS A 117 -9.37 -23.24 -12.45
CA LYS A 117 -7.90 -23.23 -12.60
C LYS A 117 -7.22 -24.16 -11.59
N LEU A 118 -7.77 -24.26 -10.39
CA LEU A 118 -7.26 -25.11 -9.30
C LEU A 118 -7.81 -26.54 -9.34
N ARG A 119 -8.44 -26.99 -10.44
CA ARG A 119 -9.09 -28.31 -10.53
C ARG A 119 -8.18 -29.50 -10.25
N ALA A 120 -6.86 -29.32 -10.35
CA ALA A 120 -5.86 -30.34 -10.04
C ALA A 120 -5.53 -30.44 -8.54
N THR A 121 -6.00 -29.49 -7.72
CA THR A 121 -5.79 -29.44 -6.27
C THR A 121 -6.97 -30.10 -5.55
N PRO A 122 -6.74 -30.92 -4.51
CA PRO A 122 -7.80 -31.39 -3.63
C PRO A 122 -8.62 -30.22 -3.06
N ASP A 123 -9.93 -30.37 -2.96
CA ASP A 123 -10.85 -29.34 -2.47
C ASP A 123 -10.76 -27.97 -3.20
N ALA A 124 -10.53 -28.00 -4.52
CA ALA A 124 -10.41 -26.81 -5.37
C ALA A 124 -11.46 -25.70 -5.10
N PRO A 125 -12.77 -25.99 -4.88
CA PRO A 125 -13.75 -24.95 -4.57
C PRO A 125 -13.48 -24.22 -3.25
N ARG A 126 -13.10 -24.96 -2.20
CA ARG A 126 -12.83 -24.39 -0.88
C ARG A 126 -11.56 -23.54 -0.90
N GLU A 127 -10.53 -24.02 -1.57
CA GLU A 127 -9.28 -23.28 -1.69
C GLU A 127 -9.45 -22.03 -2.57
N ALA A 128 -10.22 -22.13 -3.66
CA ALA A 128 -10.56 -20.97 -4.48
C ALA A 128 -11.34 -19.92 -3.68
N LEU A 129 -12.32 -20.33 -2.87
CA LEU A 129 -13.07 -19.42 -1.99
C LEU A 129 -12.14 -18.77 -0.96
N ARG A 130 -11.24 -19.53 -0.34
CA ARG A 130 -10.27 -19.03 0.64
C ARG A 130 -9.33 -18.00 0.01
N LEU A 131 -8.72 -18.33 -1.14
CA LEU A 131 -7.77 -17.45 -1.83
C LEU A 131 -8.45 -16.20 -2.38
N ALA A 132 -9.62 -16.31 -3.01
CA ALA A 132 -10.37 -15.17 -3.52
C ALA A 132 -10.89 -14.28 -2.37
N GLY A 133 -11.36 -14.87 -1.28
CA GLY A 133 -11.81 -14.15 -0.09
C GLY A 133 -10.67 -13.38 0.58
N LEU A 134 -9.55 -14.05 0.84
CA LEU A 134 -8.35 -13.41 1.37
C LEU A 134 -7.82 -12.34 0.41
N GLY A 135 -7.77 -12.62 -0.89
CA GLY A 135 -7.34 -11.64 -1.90
C GLY A 135 -8.19 -10.38 -1.89
N ASN A 136 -9.52 -10.50 -1.85
CA ASN A 136 -10.41 -9.34 -1.78
C ASN A 136 -10.33 -8.60 -0.45
N LEU A 137 -10.11 -9.30 0.67
CA LEU A 137 -9.87 -8.66 1.97
C LEU A 137 -8.58 -7.83 1.97
N HIS A 138 -7.49 -8.37 1.43
CA HIS A 138 -6.23 -7.63 1.26
C HIS A 138 -6.39 -6.47 0.29
N ALA A 139 -7.14 -6.65 -0.80
CA ALA A 139 -7.46 -5.58 -1.74
C ALA A 139 -8.22 -4.43 -1.06
N GLY A 140 -9.24 -4.75 -0.25
CA GLY A 140 -10.01 -3.75 0.50
C GLY A 140 -9.16 -2.95 1.47
N ARG A 141 -8.29 -3.64 2.24
CA ARG A 141 -7.33 -2.98 3.14
C ARG A 141 -6.36 -2.08 2.38
N SER A 142 -5.87 -2.54 1.22
CA SER A 142 -4.94 -1.76 0.38
C SER A 142 -5.62 -0.53 -0.22
N ILE A 143 -6.88 -0.65 -0.67
CA ILE A 143 -7.68 0.48 -1.17
C ILE A 143 -7.97 1.47 -0.03
N ALA A 144 -8.38 0.99 1.14
CA ALA A 144 -8.61 1.85 2.32
C ALA A 144 -7.34 2.61 2.70
N SER A 145 -6.19 1.94 2.72
CA SER A 145 -4.90 2.59 2.98
C SER A 145 -4.55 3.61 1.89
N ALA A 146 -4.78 3.31 0.61
CA ALA A 146 -4.56 4.27 -0.46
C ALA A 146 -5.44 5.52 -0.31
N ILE A 147 -6.71 5.36 0.10
CA ILE A 147 -7.64 6.47 0.38
C ILE A 147 -7.11 7.37 1.51
N THR A 148 -6.65 6.81 2.62
CA THR A 148 -6.22 7.60 3.79
C THR A 148 -4.81 8.17 3.63
N ARG A 149 -3.94 7.46 2.92
CA ARG A 149 -2.50 7.76 2.87
C ARG A 149 -2.06 8.52 1.64
N VAL A 150 -2.66 8.29 0.47
CA VAL A 150 -2.22 8.90 -0.80
C VAL A 150 -3.32 9.72 -1.45
N TRP A 151 -4.55 9.20 -1.52
CA TRP A 151 -5.68 9.84 -2.18
C TRP A 151 -6.52 10.72 -1.24
N TRP A 152 -6.05 10.98 -0.03
CA TRP A 152 -6.85 11.69 0.98
C TRP A 152 -7.32 13.08 0.53
N PRO A 153 -6.55 13.91 -0.22
CA PRO A 153 -7.05 15.23 -0.63
C PRO A 153 -8.28 15.11 -1.53
N LEU A 154 -8.25 14.16 -2.48
CA LEU A 154 -9.39 13.87 -3.35
C LEU A 154 -10.56 13.30 -2.54
N ALA A 155 -10.28 12.39 -1.61
CA ALA A 155 -11.31 11.79 -0.76
C ALA A 155 -11.99 12.84 0.14
N VAL A 156 -11.24 13.80 0.69
CA VAL A 156 -11.75 14.91 1.50
C VAL A 156 -12.64 15.81 0.65
N VAL A 157 -12.20 16.23 -0.53
CA VAL A 157 -13.00 17.06 -1.44
C VAL A 157 -14.32 16.35 -1.80
N LEU A 158 -14.28 15.06 -2.12
CA LEU A 158 -15.48 14.27 -2.40
C LEU A 158 -16.39 14.12 -1.16
N ALA A 159 -15.82 14.00 0.05
CA ALA A 159 -16.57 13.87 1.30
C ALA A 159 -17.32 15.16 1.71
N LEU A 160 -16.92 16.32 1.19
CA LEU A 160 -17.64 17.58 1.38
C LEU A 160 -19.00 17.56 0.67
N VAL A 161 -19.07 16.97 -0.53
CA VAL A 161 -20.27 17.00 -1.39
C VAL A 161 -21.08 15.70 -1.34
N SER A 162 -20.51 14.59 -0.87
CA SER A 162 -21.16 13.28 -0.88
C SER A 162 -21.15 12.63 0.49
N ARG A 163 -22.35 12.37 1.06
CA ARG A 163 -22.53 11.58 2.29
C ARG A 163 -21.88 10.21 2.16
N ARG A 164 -21.94 9.63 0.97
CA ARG A 164 -21.37 8.33 0.65
C ARG A 164 -19.84 8.35 0.68
N ALA A 165 -19.22 9.35 0.03
CA ALA A 165 -17.77 9.53 0.10
C ALA A 165 -17.28 9.78 1.53
N ARG A 166 -18.06 10.52 2.34
CA ARG A 166 -17.76 10.72 3.76
C ARG A 166 -17.75 9.42 4.54
N VAL A 167 -18.75 8.56 4.36
CA VAL A 167 -18.78 7.23 5.00
C VAL A 167 -17.60 6.38 4.56
N VAL A 168 -17.25 6.38 3.27
CA VAL A 168 -16.11 5.61 2.74
C VAL A 168 -14.78 6.09 3.32
N LEU A 169 -14.56 7.41 3.39
CA LEU A 169 -13.36 7.99 4.00
C LEU A 169 -13.25 7.63 5.48
N LEU A 170 -14.34 7.80 6.25
CA LEU A 170 -14.37 7.47 7.67
C LEU A 170 -14.17 5.96 7.90
N ALA A 171 -14.83 5.11 7.13
CA ALA A 171 -14.66 3.67 7.20
C ALA A 171 -13.22 3.25 6.88
N SER A 172 -12.59 3.88 5.88
CA SER A 172 -11.21 3.63 5.50
C SER A 172 -10.20 4.03 6.59
N ALA A 173 -10.48 5.12 7.32
CA ALA A 173 -9.64 5.57 8.43
C ALA A 173 -9.84 4.75 9.72
N VAL A 174 -11.06 4.32 10.01
CA VAL A 174 -11.41 3.72 11.30
C VAL A 174 -11.30 2.19 11.28
N ILE A 175 -11.88 1.51 10.29
CA ILE A 175 -12.01 0.04 10.31
C ILE A 175 -10.64 -0.67 10.32
N PRO A 176 -9.68 -0.34 9.43
CA PRO A 176 -8.36 -0.97 9.45
C PRO A 176 -7.61 -0.68 10.75
N SER A 177 -7.65 0.57 11.22
CA SER A 177 -6.99 1.01 12.46
C SER A 177 -7.52 0.27 13.68
N MET A 178 -8.85 0.14 13.80
CA MET A 178 -9.50 -0.61 14.88
C MET A 178 -9.17 -2.11 14.83
N TYR A 179 -9.13 -2.68 13.62
CA TYR A 179 -8.75 -4.09 13.45
C TYR A 179 -7.29 -4.33 13.84
N GLU A 180 -6.35 -3.47 13.43
CA GLU A 180 -4.94 -3.57 13.81
C GLU A 180 -4.74 -3.38 15.32
N TRP A 181 -5.46 -2.43 15.93
CA TRP A 181 -5.46 -2.24 17.38
C TRP A 181 -5.97 -3.48 18.11
N TRP A 182 -7.10 -4.04 17.68
CA TRP A 182 -7.70 -5.23 18.30
C TRP A 182 -6.79 -6.47 18.18
N LYS A 183 -6.09 -6.61 17.06
CA LYS A 183 -5.15 -7.72 16.82
C LYS A 183 -3.88 -7.60 17.64
N ASN A 184 -3.29 -6.41 17.71
CA ASN A 184 -1.96 -6.20 18.30
C ASN A 184 -2.02 -5.79 19.78
N ARG A 185 -3.18 -5.31 20.26
CA ARG A 185 -3.43 -4.84 21.63
C ARG A 185 -2.29 -3.94 22.16
N PRO A 186 -1.96 -2.84 21.46
CA PRO A 186 -0.92 -1.93 21.92
C PRO A 186 -1.34 -1.25 23.23
N SER A 187 -0.37 -0.69 23.95
CA SER A 187 -0.60 -0.01 25.24
C SER A 187 -1.41 1.30 25.15
N ILE A 188 -1.61 1.82 23.94
CA ILE A 188 -2.42 3.02 23.69
C ILE A 188 -3.88 2.65 23.42
N ASP A 189 -4.81 3.49 23.87
CA ASP A 189 -6.25 3.29 23.68
C ASP A 189 -6.64 3.36 22.18
N PRO A 190 -7.77 2.74 21.78
CA PRO A 190 -8.14 2.62 20.37
C PRO A 190 -8.37 3.98 19.68
N LEU A 191 -8.87 4.99 20.41
CA LEU A 191 -9.13 6.31 19.84
C LEU A 191 -7.83 7.03 19.52
N ARG A 192 -6.89 7.07 20.47
CA ARG A 192 -5.55 7.64 20.24
C ARG A 192 -4.79 6.88 19.17
N TYR A 193 -4.89 5.56 19.13
CA TYR A 193 -4.29 4.73 18.07
C TYR A 193 -4.79 5.15 16.68
N THR A 194 -6.12 5.24 16.51
CA THR A 194 -6.72 5.65 15.22
C THR A 194 -6.36 7.07 14.84
N ALA A 195 -6.37 8.01 15.80
CA ALA A 195 -5.99 9.39 15.55
C ALA A 195 -4.52 9.50 15.10
N LEU A 196 -3.61 8.80 15.79
CA LEU A 196 -2.19 8.75 15.41
C LEU A 196 -1.98 8.09 14.05
N ARG A 197 -2.72 7.03 13.73
CA ARG A 197 -2.66 6.38 12.42
C ARG A 197 -3.16 7.29 11.30
N ALA A 198 -4.28 7.98 11.50
CA ALA A 198 -4.80 8.95 10.54
C ALA A 198 -3.83 10.13 10.34
N LEU A 199 -3.17 10.57 11.42
CA LEU A 199 -2.13 11.60 11.35
C LEU A 199 -0.90 11.12 10.59
N ASP A 200 -0.44 9.87 10.80
CA ASP A 200 0.67 9.24 10.10
C ASP A 200 0.40 9.15 8.59
N ASP A 201 -0.77 8.61 8.22
CA ASP A 201 -1.23 8.48 6.83
C ASP A 201 -1.36 9.85 6.16
N GLY A 202 -2.01 10.81 6.84
CA GLY A 202 -2.19 12.17 6.33
C GLY A 202 -0.87 12.91 6.14
N ALA A 203 0.06 12.80 7.11
CA ALA A 203 1.39 13.39 7.05
C ALA A 203 2.21 12.81 5.88
N TYR A 204 2.19 11.49 5.70
CA TYR A 204 2.81 10.86 4.54
C TYR A 204 2.19 11.37 3.23
N GLY A 205 0.86 11.42 3.14
CA GLY A 205 0.15 11.92 1.97
C GLY A 205 0.48 13.37 1.63
N VAL A 206 0.59 14.26 2.63
CA VAL A 206 1.07 15.64 2.43
C VAL A 206 2.45 15.63 1.75
N GLY A 207 3.35 14.77 2.20
CA GLY A 207 4.65 14.56 1.57
C GLY A 207 4.54 14.11 0.11
N VAL A 208 3.69 13.12 -0.18
CA VAL A 208 3.47 12.59 -1.53
C VAL A 208 2.99 13.70 -2.47
N TRP A 209 1.98 14.48 -2.08
CA TRP A 209 1.45 15.56 -2.92
C TRP A 209 2.46 16.69 -3.11
N LYS A 210 3.27 17.03 -2.10
CA LYS A 210 4.40 17.94 -2.26
C LYS A 210 5.40 17.42 -3.30
N GLY A 211 5.72 16.12 -3.26
CA GLY A 211 6.55 15.46 -4.25
C GLY A 211 5.96 15.52 -5.66
N VAL A 212 4.68 15.15 -5.81
CA VAL A 212 3.95 15.17 -7.10
C VAL A 212 3.98 16.56 -7.73
N LEU A 213 3.71 17.61 -6.95
CA LEU A 213 3.73 18.99 -7.43
C LEU A 213 5.14 19.46 -7.81
N ARG A 214 6.16 19.16 -6.99
CA ARG A 214 7.56 19.50 -7.26
C ARG A 214 8.08 18.81 -8.52
N GLU A 215 7.78 17.53 -8.64
CA GLU A 215 8.24 16.69 -9.74
C GLU A 215 7.38 16.83 -11.00
N LYS A 216 6.19 17.44 -10.92
CA LYS A 216 5.20 17.50 -12.00
C LYS A 216 4.89 16.10 -12.57
N SER A 217 4.80 15.09 -11.69
CA SER A 217 4.45 13.72 -12.06
C SER A 217 3.43 13.15 -11.08
N ALA A 218 2.35 12.61 -11.62
CA ALA A 218 1.30 11.93 -10.88
C ALA A 218 1.55 10.42 -10.72
N ASP A 219 2.71 9.90 -11.15
CA ASP A 219 2.97 8.45 -11.20
C ASP A 219 2.79 7.76 -9.83
N ALA A 220 3.13 8.44 -8.74
CA ALA A 220 2.94 7.95 -7.37
C ALA A 220 1.47 7.89 -6.91
N LEU A 221 0.54 8.43 -7.71
CA LEU A 221 -0.89 8.41 -7.44
C LEU A 221 -1.63 7.34 -8.24
N ILE A 222 -0.98 6.75 -9.26
CA ILE A 222 -1.61 5.86 -10.23
C ILE A 222 -1.64 4.43 -9.67
N PRO A 223 -2.82 3.80 -9.54
CA PRO A 223 -2.93 2.42 -9.06
C PRO A 223 -2.40 1.43 -10.11
N ASP A 224 -1.93 0.28 -9.65
CA ASP A 224 -1.59 -0.86 -10.50
C ASP A 224 -2.71 -1.90 -10.43
N LEU A 225 -3.46 -2.02 -11.53
CA LEU A 225 -4.59 -2.93 -11.66
C LEU A 225 -4.25 -4.23 -12.40
N THR A 226 -2.97 -4.61 -12.41
CA THR A 226 -2.54 -5.82 -13.13
C THR A 226 -3.12 -7.10 -12.52
N SER A 227 -3.57 -8.00 -13.39
CA SER A 227 -4.01 -9.34 -13.02
C SER A 227 -2.79 -10.17 -12.61
N TRP A 228 -2.41 -10.08 -11.34
CA TRP A 228 -1.43 -10.98 -10.73
C TRP A 228 -1.99 -12.42 -10.68
N PRO A 229 -1.16 -13.47 -10.85
CA PRO A 229 0.29 -13.44 -11.09
C PRO A 229 0.66 -13.21 -12.55
N LYS A 230 1.75 -12.47 -12.78
CA LYS A 230 2.47 -12.52 -14.06
C LYS A 230 2.82 -13.99 -14.34
N ASN A 231 2.68 -14.44 -15.58
CA ASN A 231 3.12 -15.77 -15.99
C ASN A 231 4.54 -16.01 -15.44
N ALA A 232 4.77 -17.17 -14.80
CA ALA A 232 6.11 -17.58 -14.46
C ALA A 232 6.95 -17.56 -15.75
N ARG A 233 8.09 -16.86 -15.70
CA ARG A 233 9.12 -16.98 -16.73
C ARG A 233 9.85 -18.30 -16.55
#